data_AF-A0AA37RRU2-F1
#
_entry.id   AF-A0AA37RRU2-F1
#
_cell.length_a   1.000
_cell.length_b   1.000
_cell.length_c   1.000
_cell.angle_alpha   90.00
_cell.angle_beta   90.00
_cell.angle_gamma   90.00
#
_symmetry.space_group_name_H-M   'P 1'
#
loop_
_entity.id
_entity.type
_entity.pdbx_description
1 polymer ?
#
loop_
_entity_poly.entity_id
_entity_poly.type
_entity_poly.pdbx_seq_one_letter_code
_entity_poly.pdbx_strand_id
1 'polypeptide(L)'
;MPSHLEIWKPSGRQLMPLGADRVTVGKSTTNLVSLDHDSTVSRVHAVLERLGFAWSIRDVGSRNGTYLNGEKISAERILRSGDELRVGKTRLVFWDVREGEEATAGQETVSVAPTQPPPRLTPRELEVLVVLCRPLVSGDPFPEAVSVRQMAQELFVSEAAVKQHLQNLYDKFTIAPEGERRVRLANEAIRRGAVTLTMLRDSNTHDE
;
A
#
# COMPACT_ATOMS: atom_id res chain seq x y z
N MET A 1 11.29 -12.90 -15.30
CA MET A 1 11.86 -11.62 -14.77
C MET A 1 12.16 -11.83 -13.31
N PRO A 2 13.25 -11.31 -12.73
CA PRO A 2 13.50 -11.45 -11.29
C PRO A 2 12.49 -10.63 -10.48
N SER A 3 12.27 -11.01 -9.22
CA SER A 3 11.56 -10.16 -8.25
C SER A 3 12.21 -8.77 -8.24
N HIS A 4 11.42 -7.70 -8.10
CA HIS A 4 11.92 -6.34 -8.20
C HIS A 4 11.19 -5.39 -7.25
N LEU A 5 11.86 -4.29 -6.93
CA LEU A 5 11.27 -3.15 -6.24
C LEU A 5 10.98 -2.05 -7.25
N GLU A 6 9.78 -1.50 -7.18
CA GLU A 6 9.40 -0.30 -7.88
C GLU A 6 9.49 0.88 -6.92
N ILE A 7 10.36 1.83 -7.21
CA ILE A 7 10.78 2.91 -6.31
C ILE A 7 10.27 4.24 -6.87
N TRP A 8 9.48 4.96 -6.08
CA TRP A 8 9.05 6.32 -6.42
C TRP A 8 10.08 7.32 -5.94
N LYS A 9 10.76 7.96 -6.90
CA LYS A 9 11.73 9.04 -6.66
C LYS A 9 11.19 10.36 -7.21
N PRO A 10 11.74 11.52 -6.81
CA PRO A 10 11.42 12.80 -7.42
C PRO A 10 11.68 12.84 -8.93
N SER A 11 12.66 12.06 -9.41
CA SER A 11 12.98 11.92 -10.84
C SER A 11 12.03 10.98 -11.59
N GLY A 12 11.02 10.43 -10.92
CA GLY A 12 10.07 9.46 -11.47
C GLY A 12 10.25 8.06 -10.88
N ARG A 13 9.75 7.07 -11.61
CA ARG A 13 9.66 5.68 -11.16
C ARG A 13 10.88 4.89 -11.59
N GLN A 14 11.56 4.24 -10.66
CA GLN A 14 12.71 3.38 -10.92
C GLN A 14 12.39 1.92 -10.57
N LEU A 15 12.59 1.00 -11.51
CA LEU A 15 12.53 -0.43 -11.25
C LEU A 15 13.91 -0.94 -10.88
N MET A 16 14.02 -1.62 -9.74
CA MET A 16 15.25 -2.19 -9.22
C MET A 16 15.10 -3.71 -9.05
N PRO A 17 15.76 -4.53 -9.89
CA PRO A 17 15.79 -5.98 -9.73
C PRO A 17 16.41 -6.40 -8.40
N LEU A 18 15.79 -7.36 -7.73
CA LEU A 18 16.30 -8.00 -6.52
C LEU A 18 17.11 -9.23 -6.91
N GLY A 19 18.37 -9.02 -7.31
CA GLY A 19 19.28 -10.09 -7.75
C GLY A 19 20.09 -10.75 -6.63
N ALA A 20 20.12 -10.17 -5.43
CA ALA A 20 20.86 -10.69 -4.28
C ALA A 20 19.89 -11.17 -3.20
N ASP A 21 20.24 -12.19 -2.43
CA ASP A 21 19.39 -12.71 -1.34
C ASP A 21 19.22 -11.74 -0.16
N ARG A 22 19.95 -10.62 -0.17
CA ARG A 22 19.88 -9.57 0.84
C ARG A 22 20.02 -8.21 0.19
N VAL A 23 19.06 -7.34 0.44
CA VAL A 23 18.98 -5.99 -0.12
C VAL A 23 18.83 -4.98 0.99
N THR A 24 19.83 -4.11 1.16
CA THR A 24 19.78 -3.02 2.12
C THR A 24 19.09 -1.80 1.50
N VAL A 25 18.23 -1.16 2.29
CA VAL A 25 17.51 0.06 1.92
C VAL A 25 17.89 1.16 2.89
N GLY A 26 18.32 2.31 2.37
CA GLY A 26 18.64 3.44 3.21
C GLY A 26 19.26 4.61 2.45
N LYS A 27 19.53 5.69 3.18
CA LYS A 27 20.06 6.94 2.60
C LYS A 27 21.51 6.81 2.13
N SER A 28 22.31 5.94 2.76
CA SER A 28 23.70 5.74 2.36
C SER A 28 23.78 5.26 0.91
N THR A 29 24.74 5.77 0.13
CA THR A 29 25.05 5.31 -1.24
C THR A 29 25.64 3.90 -1.26
N THR A 30 26.07 3.40 -0.10
CA THR A 30 26.54 2.03 0.09
C THR A 30 25.41 0.99 0.17
N ASN A 31 24.15 1.43 0.30
CA ASN A 31 23.02 0.51 0.25
C ASN A 31 22.73 0.11 -1.19
N LEU A 32 22.23 -1.11 -1.38
CA LEU A 32 21.77 -1.55 -2.69
C LEU A 32 20.62 -0.65 -3.18
N VAL A 33 19.63 -0.41 -2.34
CA VAL A 33 18.59 0.59 -2.60
C VAL A 33 18.97 1.87 -1.88
N SER A 34 19.64 2.77 -2.60
CA SER A 34 19.99 4.10 -2.09
C SER A 34 18.86 5.11 -2.28
N LEU A 35 18.42 5.68 -1.17
CA LEU A 35 17.40 6.72 -1.05
C LEU A 35 18.02 8.04 -0.56
N ASP A 36 19.11 8.45 -1.21
CA ASP A 36 19.90 9.66 -0.90
C ASP A 36 19.10 10.97 -0.90
N HIS A 37 18.08 11.06 -1.77
CA HIS A 37 17.16 12.19 -1.90
C HIS A 37 16.24 12.39 -0.70
N ASP A 38 16.00 11.36 0.14
CA ASP A 38 15.08 11.45 1.27
C ASP A 38 15.83 11.62 2.60
N SER A 39 15.75 12.82 3.17
CA SER A 39 16.38 13.18 4.44
C SER A 39 15.74 12.50 5.66
N THR A 40 14.55 11.92 5.50
CA THR A 40 13.82 11.20 6.56
C THR A 40 14.24 9.74 6.65
N VAL A 41 15.05 9.24 5.72
CA VAL A 41 15.56 7.88 5.69
C VAL A 41 16.88 7.79 6.47
N SER A 42 17.00 6.80 7.38
CA SER A 42 18.25 6.50 8.08
C SER A 42 19.35 6.00 7.13
N ARG A 43 20.62 6.11 7.53
CA ARG A 43 21.77 5.63 6.73
C ARG A 43 21.61 4.19 6.26
N VAL A 44 21.22 3.29 7.16
CA VAL A 44 20.64 1.98 6.87
C VAL A 44 19.30 1.96 7.58
N HIS A 45 18.21 1.75 6.84
CA HIS A 45 16.85 1.94 7.35
C HIS A 45 16.13 0.62 7.49
N ALA A 46 16.12 -0.17 6.42
CA ALA A 46 15.49 -1.47 6.37
C ALA A 46 16.36 -2.44 5.59
N VAL A 47 16.14 -3.73 5.80
CA VAL A 47 16.77 -4.79 5.03
C VAL A 47 15.66 -5.70 4.53
N LEU A 48 15.71 -6.00 3.24
CA LEU A 48 14.95 -7.08 2.64
C LEU A 48 15.86 -8.31 2.56
N GLU A 49 15.37 -9.44 3.03
CA GLU A 49 16.10 -10.71 3.04
C GLU A 49 15.25 -11.79 2.38
N ARG A 50 15.88 -12.66 1.59
CA ARG A 50 15.23 -13.82 1.00
C ARG A 50 15.33 -14.98 1.98
N LEU A 51 14.20 -15.34 2.58
CA LEU A 51 14.05 -16.48 3.48
C LEU A 51 13.45 -17.65 2.69
N GLY A 52 14.32 -18.48 2.11
CA GLY A 52 13.92 -19.59 1.27
C GLY A 52 13.20 -19.12 0.00
N PHE A 53 11.89 -19.36 -0.07
CA PHE A 53 11.04 -19.00 -1.22
C PHE A 53 10.29 -17.66 -1.04
N ALA A 54 10.45 -17.00 0.09
CA ALA A 54 9.76 -15.76 0.40
C ALA A 54 10.75 -14.63 0.68
N TRP A 55 10.35 -13.40 0.33
CA TRP A 55 11.06 -12.21 0.75
C TRP A 55 10.50 -11.73 2.08
N SER A 56 11.36 -11.28 2.98
CA SER A 56 11.00 -10.60 4.22
C SER A 56 11.55 -9.17 4.20
N ILE A 57 10.95 -8.32 5.03
CA ILE A 57 11.49 -7.00 5.36
C ILE A 57 11.59 -6.86 6.87
N ARG A 58 12.68 -6.22 7.32
CA ARG A 58 12.85 -5.78 8.69
C ARG A 58 13.37 -4.36 8.76
N ASP A 59 12.86 -3.61 9.73
CA ASP A 59 13.45 -2.33 10.13
C ASP A 59 14.70 -2.57 10.99
N VAL A 60 15.76 -1.80 10.78
CA VAL A 60 17.04 -1.95 11.52
C VAL A 60 17.27 -0.82 12.53
N GLY A 61 16.20 -0.31 13.14
CA GLY A 61 16.28 0.78 14.11
C GLY A 61 16.25 2.15 13.43
N SER A 62 15.43 2.29 12.41
CA SER A 62 15.29 3.55 11.70
C SER A 62 14.61 4.62 12.57
N ARG A 63 14.88 5.89 12.29
CA ARG A 63 14.34 7.00 13.08
C ARG A 63 12.83 7.17 12.91
N ASN A 64 12.34 6.99 11.68
CA ASN A 64 10.93 7.21 11.36
C ASN A 64 10.13 5.91 11.27
N GLY A 65 10.80 4.76 11.25
CA GLY A 65 10.17 3.46 11.07
C GLY A 65 9.95 3.11 9.61
N THR A 66 9.87 1.81 9.36
CA THR A 66 9.40 1.22 8.11
C THR A 66 7.92 0.86 8.23
N TYR A 67 7.14 1.11 7.19
CA TYR A 67 5.74 0.79 7.14
C TYR A 67 5.46 -0.16 5.98
N LEU A 68 4.63 -1.18 6.22
CA LEU A 68 4.15 -2.15 5.23
C LEU A 68 2.63 -2.00 5.12
N ASN A 69 2.13 -1.62 3.94
CA ASN A 69 0.70 -1.36 3.68
C ASN A 69 0.04 -0.41 4.69
N GLY A 70 0.79 0.57 5.21
CA GLY A 70 0.34 1.53 6.24
C GLY A 70 0.51 1.07 7.71
N GLU A 71 0.97 -0.16 7.96
CA GLU A 71 1.32 -0.65 9.30
C GLU A 71 2.81 -0.46 9.57
N LYS A 72 3.18 0.23 10.66
CA LYS A 72 4.58 0.31 11.07
C LYS A 72 5.05 -1.07 11.52
N ILE A 73 6.08 -1.60 10.88
CA ILE A 73 6.62 -2.91 11.25
C ILE A 73 7.51 -2.76 12.48
N SER A 74 7.26 -3.58 13.51
CA SER A 74 8.07 -3.68 14.73
C SER A 74 8.96 -4.93 14.73
N ALA A 75 8.62 -5.91 13.90
CA ALA A 75 9.34 -7.15 13.70
C ALA A 75 9.47 -7.43 12.20
N GLU A 76 10.23 -8.47 11.87
CA GLU A 76 10.36 -8.97 10.51
C GLU A 76 9.00 -9.41 9.94
N ARG A 77 8.72 -9.06 8.67
CA ARG A 77 7.46 -9.38 7.99
C ARG A 77 7.73 -9.97 6.62
N ILE A 78 7.02 -11.05 6.29
CA ILE A 78 7.02 -11.64 4.94
C ILE A 78 6.29 -10.71 3.96
N LEU A 79 6.93 -10.46 2.83
CA LEU A 79 6.42 -9.69 1.70
C LEU A 79 5.68 -10.59 0.72
N ARG A 80 4.64 -10.03 0.12
CA ARG A 80 3.89 -10.60 -1.00
C ARG A 80 3.97 -9.67 -2.21
N SER A 81 3.89 -10.25 -3.41
CA SER A 81 3.83 -9.46 -4.63
C SER A 81 2.68 -8.42 -4.55
N GLY A 82 2.98 -7.17 -4.89
CA GLY A 82 2.08 -6.01 -4.76
C GLY A 82 2.08 -5.33 -3.39
N ASP A 83 2.88 -5.77 -2.42
CA ASP A 83 2.96 -5.10 -1.11
C ASP A 83 3.64 -3.73 -1.22
N GLU A 84 3.03 -2.73 -0.58
CA GLU A 84 3.56 -1.37 -0.53
C GLU A 84 4.39 -1.16 0.74
N LEU A 85 5.58 -0.63 0.54
CA LEU A 85 6.55 -0.29 1.56
C LEU A 85 6.74 1.23 1.61
N ARG A 86 6.68 1.80 2.81
CA ARG A 86 7.05 3.20 3.05
C ARG A 86 8.24 3.24 3.99
N VAL A 87 9.34 3.76 3.47
CA VAL A 87 10.63 3.92 4.15
C VAL A 87 10.90 5.42 4.24
N GLY A 88 10.77 6.00 5.42
CA GLY A 88 10.74 7.47 5.55
C GLY A 88 9.57 8.07 4.76
N LYS A 89 9.86 8.97 3.81
CA LYS A 89 8.95 9.55 2.82
C LYS A 89 9.29 9.01 1.43
N THR A 90 9.68 7.75 1.32
CA THR A 90 9.88 7.09 0.03
C THR A 90 8.95 5.89 -0.07
N ARG A 91 8.23 5.78 -1.19
CA ARG A 91 7.31 4.67 -1.51
C ARG A 91 8.04 3.66 -2.38
N LEU A 92 7.97 2.40 -1.97
CA LEU A 92 8.44 1.26 -2.75
C LEU A 92 7.30 0.25 -2.88
N VAL A 93 7.18 -0.42 -4.02
CA VAL A 93 6.26 -1.56 -4.19
C VAL A 93 7.07 -2.79 -4.53
N PHE A 94 6.83 -3.88 -3.81
CA PHE A 94 7.51 -5.15 -4.02
C PHE A 94 6.74 -6.03 -4.98
N TRP A 95 7.41 -6.50 -6.03
CA TRP A 95 6.85 -7.41 -7.01
C TRP A 95 7.65 -8.70 -7.00
N ASP A 96 7.01 -9.80 -6.59
CA ASP A 96 7.58 -11.14 -6.71
C ASP A 96 7.21 -11.72 -8.07
N VAL A 97 8.20 -12.21 -8.81
CA VAL A 97 8.00 -12.92 -10.06
C VAL A 97 8.53 -14.33 -9.83
N ARG A 98 7.63 -15.25 -9.51
CA ARG A 98 7.97 -16.66 -9.33
C ARG A 98 7.99 -17.33 -10.69
N GLU A 99 9.17 -17.75 -11.15
CA GLU A 99 9.28 -18.72 -12.23
C GLU A 99 8.91 -20.10 -11.66
N GLY A 100 7.64 -20.47 -11.82
CA GLY A 100 7.15 -21.85 -11.77
C GLY A 100 7.26 -22.59 -10.44
N GLU A 101 6.24 -22.45 -9.59
CA GLU A 101 5.58 -23.61 -8.97
C GLU A 101 4.08 -23.43 -9.12
N GLU A 102 3.42 -24.51 -9.53
CA GLU A 102 2.08 -24.60 -10.09
C GLU A 102 1.00 -23.88 -9.24
N ALA A 103 0.45 -22.81 -9.80
CA ALA A 103 -0.98 -22.53 -9.66
C ALA A 103 -1.61 -22.83 -11.02
N THR A 104 -2.10 -24.05 -11.19
CA THR A 104 -2.85 -24.47 -12.37
C THR A 104 -4.14 -23.67 -12.48
N ALA A 105 -4.15 -22.64 -13.32
CA ALA A 105 -5.30 -22.21 -14.14
C ALA A 105 -4.82 -21.14 -15.13
N GLY A 106 -5.03 -21.40 -16.41
CA GLY A 106 -4.45 -20.66 -17.52
C GLY A 106 -5.18 -19.38 -17.90
N GLN A 107 -4.46 -18.64 -18.74
CA GLN A 107 -4.93 -17.73 -19.79
C GLN A 107 -5.53 -16.37 -19.41
N GLU A 108 -4.74 -15.36 -19.77
CA GLU A 108 -5.13 -14.12 -20.43
C GLU A 108 -6.00 -13.10 -19.67
N THR A 109 -5.48 -11.87 -19.65
CA THR A 109 -5.95 -10.65 -18.98
C THR A 109 -5.75 -10.62 -17.46
N VAL A 110 -4.86 -9.72 -17.03
CA VAL A 110 -4.62 -9.40 -15.61
C VAL A 110 -5.87 -8.70 -15.06
N SER A 111 -6.88 -9.49 -14.72
CA SER A 111 -7.78 -9.19 -13.63
C SER A 111 -7.08 -9.72 -12.37
N VAL A 112 -6.52 -8.81 -11.57
CA VAL A 112 -6.01 -9.15 -10.24
C VAL A 112 -7.21 -9.65 -9.44
N ALA A 113 -7.43 -10.96 -9.44
CA ALA A 113 -8.47 -11.56 -8.63
C ALA A 113 -8.10 -11.34 -7.15
N PRO A 114 -8.93 -10.62 -6.39
CA PRO A 114 -8.78 -10.44 -4.95
C PRO A 114 -8.45 -11.76 -4.23
N THR A 115 -7.39 -11.80 -3.42
CA THR A 115 -7.08 -12.99 -2.58
C THR A 115 -8.21 -13.34 -1.60
N GLN A 116 -9.13 -12.39 -1.37
CA GLN A 116 -10.46 -12.62 -0.78
C GLN A 116 -11.46 -11.73 -1.52
N PRO A 117 -12.65 -12.24 -1.90
CA PRO A 117 -13.68 -11.41 -2.54
C PRO A 117 -14.05 -10.22 -1.64
N PRO A 118 -14.42 -9.07 -2.22
CA PRO A 118 -14.78 -7.90 -1.43
C PRO A 118 -15.99 -8.25 -0.54
N PRO A 119 -15.98 -7.81 0.74
CA PRO A 119 -17.12 -8.04 1.61
C PRO A 119 -18.37 -7.37 1.04
N ARG A 120 -19.57 -7.82 1.45
CA ARG A 120 -20.81 -7.15 1.05
C ARG A 120 -20.87 -5.76 1.67
N LEU A 121 -20.82 -4.74 0.82
CA LEU A 121 -20.91 -3.33 1.20
C LEU A 121 -22.30 -2.79 0.90
N THR A 122 -22.80 -1.94 1.80
CA THR A 122 -23.95 -1.08 1.55
C THR A 122 -23.55 0.09 0.63
N PRO A 123 -24.50 0.75 -0.06
CA PRO A 123 -24.19 1.91 -0.89
C PRO A 123 -23.44 3.02 -0.12
N ARG A 124 -23.85 3.30 1.13
CA ARG A 124 -23.19 4.29 1.99
C ARG A 124 -21.78 3.90 2.38
N GLU A 125 -21.53 2.63 2.67
CA GLU A 125 -20.18 2.14 2.94
C GLU A 125 -19.29 2.23 1.70
N LEU A 126 -19.83 1.97 0.51
CA LEU A 126 -19.11 2.14 -0.74
C LEU A 126 -18.75 3.61 -1.00
N GLU A 127 -19.68 4.55 -0.79
CA GLU A 127 -19.41 5.99 -0.89
C GLU A 127 -18.28 6.42 0.06
N VAL A 128 -18.33 6.00 1.32
CA VAL A 128 -17.27 6.24 2.32
C VAL A 128 -15.93 5.66 1.86
N LEU A 129 -15.93 4.43 1.32
CA LEU A 129 -14.74 3.76 0.84
C LEU A 129 -14.14 4.46 -0.40
N VAL A 130 -14.98 4.91 -1.33
CA VAL A 130 -14.56 5.66 -2.53
C VAL A 130 -13.92 6.97 -2.13
N VAL A 131 -14.58 7.79 -1.30
CA VAL A 131 -14.02 9.06 -0.81
C VAL A 131 -12.70 8.82 -0.07
N LEU A 132 -12.63 7.79 0.78
CA LEU A 132 -11.40 7.43 1.48
C LEU A 132 -10.24 7.13 0.53
N CYS A 133 -10.52 6.47 -0.60
CA CYS A 133 -9.52 6.03 -1.57
C CYS A 133 -9.20 7.09 -2.65
N ARG A 134 -9.96 8.19 -2.77
CA ARG A 134 -9.75 9.24 -3.79
C ARG A 134 -8.31 9.77 -3.82
N PRO A 135 -7.68 10.16 -2.69
CA PRO A 135 -6.31 10.69 -2.69
C PRO A 135 -5.29 9.73 -3.28
N LEU A 136 -5.55 8.41 -3.24
CA LEU A 136 -4.61 7.40 -3.72
C LEU A 136 -4.36 7.49 -5.24
N VAL A 137 -5.24 8.17 -5.99
CA VAL A 137 -5.14 8.35 -7.45
C VAL A 137 -4.50 9.70 -7.83
N SER A 138 -4.34 10.62 -6.87
CA SER A 138 -3.96 12.03 -7.11
C SER A 138 -2.54 12.25 -7.61
N GLY A 139 -1.75 11.21 -7.86
CA GLY A 139 -0.35 11.33 -8.30
C GLY A 139 0.62 11.76 -7.19
N ASP A 140 0.11 12.06 -5.99
CA ASP A 140 0.92 12.29 -4.80
C ASP A 140 1.70 11.01 -4.45
N PRO A 141 3.01 11.10 -4.17
CA PRO A 141 3.82 9.94 -3.79
C PRO A 141 3.47 9.41 -2.39
N PHE A 142 2.78 10.20 -1.56
CA PHE A 142 2.29 9.84 -0.21
C PHE A 142 0.86 10.35 0.00
N PRO A 143 -0.14 9.69 -0.60
CA PRO A 143 -1.52 10.09 -0.40
C PRO A 143 -1.93 9.76 1.05
N GLU A 144 -2.16 10.78 1.86
CA GLU A 144 -2.75 10.62 3.19
C GLU A 144 -4.24 10.28 3.07
N ALA A 145 -4.73 9.39 3.93
CA ALA A 145 -6.15 9.06 3.94
C ALA A 145 -6.99 10.28 4.37
N VAL A 146 -8.06 10.56 3.61
CA VAL A 146 -8.98 11.70 3.84
C VAL A 146 -9.45 11.77 5.29
N SER A 147 -9.44 12.97 5.88
CA SER A 147 -9.90 13.21 7.24
C SER A 147 -11.40 12.91 7.41
N VAL A 148 -11.82 12.44 8.59
CA VAL A 148 -13.25 12.17 8.89
C VAL A 148 -14.13 13.40 8.64
N ARG A 149 -13.63 14.58 9.01
CA ARG A 149 -14.33 15.85 8.79
C ARG A 149 -14.53 16.15 7.32
N GLN A 150 -13.50 15.94 6.50
CA GLN A 150 -13.59 16.14 5.06
C GLN A 150 -14.52 15.13 4.39
N MET A 151 -14.45 13.84 4.79
CA MET A 151 -15.40 12.82 4.32
C MET A 151 -16.85 13.20 4.64
N ALA A 152 -17.10 13.72 5.85
CA ALA A 152 -18.43 14.14 6.28
C ALA A 152 -18.96 15.32 5.44
N GLN A 153 -18.09 16.29 5.14
CA GLN A 153 -18.41 17.43 4.27
C GLN A 153 -18.76 16.98 2.85
N GLU A 154 -17.96 16.08 2.27
CA GLU A 154 -18.12 15.63 0.88
C GLU A 154 -19.34 14.72 0.70
N LEU A 155 -19.65 13.88 1.69
CA LEU A 155 -20.80 12.99 1.67
C LEU A 155 -22.09 13.63 2.19
N PHE A 156 -22.03 14.89 2.64
CA PHE A 156 -23.14 15.62 3.27
C PHE A 156 -23.78 14.86 4.45
N VAL A 157 -22.95 14.26 5.31
CA VAL A 157 -23.37 13.51 6.51
C VAL A 157 -22.64 14.01 7.77
N SER A 158 -23.03 13.53 8.95
CA SER A 158 -22.34 13.86 10.20
C SER A 158 -21.02 13.10 10.36
N GLU A 159 -20.05 13.67 11.08
CA GLU A 159 -18.80 12.96 11.42
C GLU A 159 -19.05 11.66 12.20
N ALA A 160 -20.11 11.62 13.02
CA ALA A 160 -20.51 10.43 13.75
C ALA A 160 -20.97 9.30 12.80
N ALA A 161 -21.72 9.65 11.75
CA ALA A 161 -22.12 8.70 10.72
C ALA A 161 -20.91 8.15 9.95
N VAL A 162 -19.96 9.00 9.58
CA VAL A 162 -18.70 8.56 8.93
C VAL A 162 -17.92 7.62 9.85
N LYS A 163 -17.77 7.95 11.14
CA LYS A 163 -17.09 7.09 12.12
C LYS A 163 -17.77 5.72 12.23
N GLN A 164 -19.10 5.68 12.24
CA GLN A 164 -19.86 4.43 12.28
C GLN A 164 -19.63 3.58 11.02
N HIS A 165 -19.70 4.19 9.84
CA HIS A 165 -19.42 3.48 8.58
C HIS A 165 -17.97 2.99 8.50
N LEU A 166 -17.00 3.79 8.93
CA LEU A 166 -15.60 3.37 9.01
C LEU A 166 -15.41 2.20 9.98
N GLN A 167 -16.09 2.20 11.12
CA GLN A 167 -16.02 1.09 12.07
C GLN A 167 -16.55 -0.21 11.46
N ASN A 168 -17.72 -0.16 10.81
CA ASN A 168 -18.28 -1.30 10.09
C ASN A 168 -17.34 -1.80 8.98
N LEU A 169 -16.71 -0.88 8.24
CA LEU A 169 -15.73 -1.21 7.21
C LEU A 169 -14.48 -1.88 7.80
N TYR A 170 -13.94 -1.38 8.92
CA TYR A 170 -12.81 -2.03 9.58
C TYR A 170 -13.12 -3.46 9.98
N ASP A 171 -14.33 -3.71 10.51
CA ASP A 171 -14.74 -5.04 10.92
C ASP A 171 -14.91 -5.96 9.71
N LYS A 172 -15.54 -5.48 8.62
CA LYS A 172 -15.75 -6.23 7.37
C LYS A 172 -14.44 -6.58 6.65
N PHE A 173 -13.47 -5.68 6.66
CA PHE A 173 -12.16 -5.89 6.04
C PHE A 173 -11.14 -6.51 7.00
N THR A 174 -11.52 -6.76 8.25
CA THR A 174 -10.66 -7.34 9.29
C THR A 174 -9.40 -6.49 9.52
N ILE A 175 -9.56 -5.17 9.55
CA ILE A 175 -8.47 -4.21 9.76
C ILE A 175 -8.16 -4.09 11.25
N ALA A 176 -6.95 -4.51 11.62
CA ALA A 176 -6.48 -4.43 13.00
C ALA A 176 -6.51 -2.98 13.55
N PRO A 177 -6.71 -2.78 14.87
CA PRO A 177 -6.85 -1.46 15.48
C PRO A 177 -5.54 -0.66 15.54
N GLU A 178 -4.40 -1.29 15.28
CA GLU A 178 -3.08 -0.68 15.41
C GLU A 178 -2.64 0.08 14.14
N GLY A 179 -2.04 1.25 14.33
CA GLY A 179 -1.47 2.07 13.27
C GLY A 179 -2.51 2.89 12.47
N GLU A 180 -2.19 3.20 11.22
CA GLU A 180 -3.02 4.04 10.34
C GLU A 180 -4.18 3.23 9.71
N ARG A 181 -5.21 2.90 10.51
CA ARG A 181 -6.35 2.04 10.11
C ARG A 181 -7.02 2.45 8.79
N ARG A 182 -7.14 3.75 8.53
CA ARG A 182 -7.75 4.31 7.31
C ARG A 182 -6.95 3.98 6.04
N VAL A 183 -5.63 4.11 6.09
CA VAL A 183 -4.73 3.78 4.96
C VAL A 183 -4.77 2.28 4.68
N ARG A 184 -4.75 1.46 5.74
CA ARG A 184 -4.88 0.00 5.63
C ARG A 184 -6.19 -0.42 4.98
N LEU A 185 -7.30 0.19 5.41
CA LEU A 185 -8.62 -0.05 4.83
C LEU A 185 -8.63 0.31 3.34
N ALA A 186 -8.05 1.43 2.96
CA ALA A 186 -8.00 1.87 1.56
C ALA A 186 -7.17 0.90 0.68
N ASN A 187 -5.99 0.51 1.16
CA ASN A 187 -5.13 -0.47 0.47
C ASN A 187 -5.81 -1.84 0.34
N GLU A 188 -6.46 -2.31 1.42
CA GLU A 188 -7.17 -3.59 1.40
C GLU A 188 -8.42 -3.54 0.53
N ALA A 189 -9.12 -2.39 0.46
CA ALA A 189 -10.24 -2.18 -0.45
C ALA A 189 -9.84 -2.30 -1.92
N ILE A 190 -8.73 -1.69 -2.32
CA ILE A 190 -8.20 -1.78 -3.68
C ILE A 190 -7.72 -3.20 -3.97
N ARG A 191 -6.94 -3.79 -3.06
CA ARG A 191 -6.45 -5.17 -3.19
C ARG A 191 -7.59 -6.16 -3.33
N ARG A 192 -8.68 -5.96 -2.59
CA ARG A 192 -9.86 -6.83 -2.66
C ARG A 192 -10.82 -6.48 -3.80
N GLY A 193 -10.48 -5.50 -4.65
CA GLY A 193 -11.35 -5.05 -5.74
C GLY A 193 -12.68 -4.46 -5.27
N ALA A 194 -12.79 -4.07 -4.00
CA ALA A 194 -13.96 -3.39 -3.45
C ALA A 194 -14.08 -1.95 -3.99
N VAL A 195 -12.93 -1.35 -4.32
CA VAL A 195 -12.82 -0.08 -5.03
C VAL A 195 -11.96 -0.31 -6.26
N THR A 196 -12.43 0.16 -7.41
CA THR A 196 -11.72 0.06 -8.69
C THR A 196 -11.26 1.44 -9.16
N LEU A 197 -10.24 1.48 -10.01
CA LEU A 197 -9.72 2.73 -10.58
C LEU A 197 -10.79 3.49 -11.41
N THR A 198 -11.76 2.79 -12.00
CA THR A 198 -12.90 3.41 -12.70
C THR A 198 -13.80 4.17 -11.73
N MET A 199 -14.18 3.56 -10.60
CA MET A 199 -14.99 4.22 -9.56
C MET A 199 -14.32 5.50 -9.00
N LEU A 200 -12.99 5.49 -8.92
CA LEU A 200 -12.22 6.64 -8.45
C LEU A 200 -12.11 7.76 -9.49
N ARG A 201 -12.21 7.44 -10.79
CA ARG A 201 -12.15 8.42 -11.89
C ARG A 201 -13.53 9.01 -12.22
N ASP A 202 -14.59 8.20 -12.19
CA ASP A 202 -15.98 8.64 -12.46
C ASP A 202 -16.52 9.57 -11.36
N SER A 203 -15.92 9.49 -10.18
CA SER A 203 -16.14 10.41 -9.07
C SER A 203 -15.67 11.85 -9.32
N ASN A 204 -14.77 12.05 -10.30
CA ASN A 204 -14.10 13.33 -10.54
C ASN A 204 -14.77 14.17 -11.64
N THR A 205 -15.90 13.71 -12.21
CA THR A 205 -16.64 14.37 -13.29
C THR A 205 -17.90 15.12 -12.83
N HIS A 206 -17.93 15.61 -11.59
CA HIS A 206 -19.00 16.50 -11.12
C HIS A 206 -18.44 17.87 -10.77
N ASP A 207 -17.91 18.59 -11.76
CA ASP A 207 -17.73 20.04 -11.72
C ASP A 207 -17.60 20.56 -13.18
N GLU A 208 -18.75 20.79 -13.82
CA GLU A 208 -18.93 21.73 -14.93
C GLU A 208 -20.32 22.38 -14.80
#